data_AF-A0AB32W9J3-F1
#
_entry.id   AF-A0AB32W9J3-F1
#
_cell.length_a   1.000
_cell.length_b   1.000
_cell.length_c   1.000
_cell.angle_alpha   90.00
_cell.angle_beta   90.00
_cell.angle_gamma   90.00
#
_symmetry.space_group_name_H-M   'P 1'
#
loop_
_entity.id
_entity.type
_entity.pdbx_description
1 polymer ?
#
loop_
_entity_poly.entity_id
_entity_poly.type
_entity_poly.pdbx_seq_one_letter_code
_entity_poly.pdbx_strand_id
1 'polypeptide(L)'
;MWPAILARWSTFSHTMITAWGEFTFTLEDVCVLLELLCIGKDDFHFIKLFEEEVCTRDFFFDLLKSLSKTSKVARFSNWIGIFYKKFNAKGIEIGSPEYLDHKYELVALTIFWLARHALPRCPDDGISSAIVPLAIKIVKGIRFPLTPLYLGSLYKRLDLYQLKTVESAGRYKVLTYVDVSSIQMFLWERYNYRAWAWHDRLQRGNVLEVMDVRKEFNPRPYVQPINGFGDPVIYYDLHPLQSERMNSRGINFCIWVHSSHLPSMIESSSFGGDRNFRSVEVYSPYRVARQFGFDQPAPLDSSSPISFSSCVSSFLMTGLLLRSDKLKSCTILAFDRVGIHTSGWFAYW
;
A
#
# COMPACT_ATOMS: atom_id res chain seq x y z
N MET A 1 1.57 -5.64 22.67
CA MET A 1 2.60 -5.54 21.60
C MET A 1 2.24 -4.46 20.58
N TRP A 2 1.23 -4.65 19.73
CA TRP A 2 0.87 -3.69 18.66
C TRP A 2 0.70 -2.23 19.11
N PRO A 3 -0.03 -1.90 20.20
CA PRO A 3 -0.15 -0.51 20.63
C PRO A 3 1.20 0.14 20.93
N ALA A 4 2.15 -0.59 21.51
CA ALA A 4 3.48 -0.07 21.83
C ALA A 4 4.35 0.16 20.57
N ILE A 5 4.19 -0.69 19.55
CA ILE A 5 4.84 -0.49 18.25
C ILE A 5 4.22 0.73 17.57
N LEU A 6 2.89 0.73 17.37
CA LEU A 6 2.19 1.79 16.66
C LEU A 6 2.32 3.15 17.33
N ALA A 7 2.41 3.20 18.66
CA ALA A 7 2.66 4.41 19.44
C ALA A 7 3.95 5.16 19.03
N ARG A 8 4.92 4.47 18.40
CA ARG A 8 6.16 5.06 17.90
C ARG A 8 6.01 5.80 16.56
N TRP A 9 4.85 5.72 15.92
CA TRP A 9 4.57 6.46 14.69
C TRP A 9 4.47 7.97 14.97
N SER A 10 5.27 8.75 14.25
CA SER A 10 5.24 10.22 14.25
C SER A 10 4.37 10.72 13.11
N THR A 11 3.31 11.46 13.43
CA THR A 11 2.44 12.13 12.43
C THR A 11 3.11 13.34 11.79
N PHE A 12 4.22 13.82 12.35
CA PHE A 12 4.99 14.93 11.81
C PHE A 12 5.98 14.49 10.74
N SER A 13 6.75 13.43 11.01
CA SER A 13 7.78 12.92 10.09
C SER A 13 7.29 11.77 9.20
N HIS A 14 6.10 11.21 9.48
CA HIS A 14 5.57 9.99 8.86
C HIS A 14 6.59 8.83 8.92
N THR A 15 7.19 8.67 10.10
CA THR A 15 8.18 7.63 10.41
C THR A 15 7.92 6.99 11.77
N MET A 16 8.52 5.83 12.00
CA MET A 16 8.63 5.15 13.28
C MET A 16 9.88 5.64 14.01
N ILE A 17 9.71 6.08 15.26
CA ILE A 17 10.78 6.57 16.12
C ILE A 17 11.41 5.42 16.91
N THR A 18 12.74 5.34 16.93
CA THR A 18 13.54 4.37 17.68
C THR A 18 14.70 5.05 18.40
N ALA A 19 15.35 4.34 19.32
CA ALA A 19 16.51 4.88 20.05
C ALA A 19 17.71 5.25 19.16
N TRP A 20 17.82 4.68 17.96
CA TRP A 20 18.94 4.93 17.04
C TRP A 20 18.58 5.85 15.86
N GLY A 21 17.32 6.30 15.76
CA GLY A 21 16.86 7.20 14.70
C GLY A 21 15.44 6.86 14.19
N GLU A 22 15.18 7.24 12.95
CA GLU A 22 13.88 7.07 12.28
C GLU A 22 13.96 6.02 11.16
N PHE A 23 12.88 5.26 10.97
CA PHE A 23 12.64 4.45 9.77
C PHE A 23 11.16 4.49 9.39
N THR A 24 10.81 4.13 8.16
CA THR A 24 9.40 4.11 7.74
C THR A 24 9.09 2.95 6.80
N PHE A 25 7.82 2.75 6.49
CA PHE A 25 7.37 1.79 5.49
C PHE A 25 7.50 2.41 4.11
N THR A 26 8.21 1.76 3.20
CA THR A 26 8.57 2.36 1.91
C THR A 26 7.71 1.84 0.77
N LEU A 27 7.73 2.54 -0.38
CA LEU A 27 7.12 2.03 -1.61
C LEU A 27 7.75 0.70 -2.05
N GLU A 28 9.03 0.50 -1.76
CA GLU A 28 9.74 -0.76 -1.95
C GLU A 28 9.12 -1.89 -1.13
N ASP A 29 8.83 -1.67 0.17
CA ASP A 29 8.19 -2.68 1.03
C ASP A 29 6.88 -3.19 0.43
N VAL A 30 6.05 -2.26 -0.04
CA VAL A 30 4.73 -2.55 -0.63
C VAL A 30 4.87 -3.26 -1.97
N CYS A 31 5.79 -2.81 -2.84
CA CYS A 31 6.03 -3.45 -4.14
C CYS A 31 6.58 -4.87 -3.99
N VAL A 32 7.49 -5.10 -3.05
CA VAL A 32 8.15 -6.39 -2.87
C VAL A 32 7.23 -7.40 -2.19
N LEU A 33 6.58 -7.02 -1.10
CA LEU A 33 5.84 -7.97 -0.26
C LEU A 33 4.37 -8.15 -0.65
N LEU A 34 3.76 -7.11 -1.23
CA LEU A 34 2.35 -7.17 -1.66
C LEU A 34 2.19 -7.30 -3.18
N GLU A 35 3.31 -7.28 -3.93
CA GLU A 35 3.35 -7.38 -5.40
C GLU A 35 2.42 -6.38 -6.11
N LEU A 36 2.16 -5.23 -5.46
CA LEU A 36 1.31 -4.18 -6.01
C LEU A 36 2.08 -3.39 -7.08
N LEU A 37 1.34 -2.85 -8.04
CA LEU A 37 1.92 -2.03 -9.10
C LEU A 37 2.22 -0.63 -8.60
N CYS A 38 3.46 -0.16 -8.81
CA CYS A 38 3.86 1.21 -8.50
C CYS A 38 3.35 2.20 -9.55
N ILE A 39 3.27 1.76 -10.80
CA ILE A 39 2.93 2.59 -11.95
C ILE A 39 1.63 2.12 -12.58
N GLY A 40 0.72 3.07 -12.84
CA GLY A 40 -0.53 2.84 -13.55
C GLY A 40 -0.58 3.46 -14.93
N LYS A 41 -1.61 3.06 -15.68
CA LYS A 41 -2.01 3.72 -16.93
C LYS A 41 -3.14 4.73 -16.71
N ASP A 42 -3.92 4.57 -15.65
CA ASP A 42 -5.16 5.31 -15.44
C ASP A 42 -5.26 5.86 -14.02
N ASP A 43 -5.99 6.96 -13.84
CA ASP A 43 -6.18 7.66 -12.55
C ASP A 43 -7.35 7.02 -11.75
N PHE A 44 -7.29 7.14 -10.43
CA PHE A 44 -8.37 6.83 -9.51
C PHE A 44 -9.53 7.84 -9.55
N HIS A 45 -9.33 9.05 -10.12
CA HIS A 45 -10.33 10.12 -10.09
C HIS A 45 -11.60 9.82 -10.89
N PHE A 46 -11.44 9.42 -12.15
CA PHE A 46 -12.53 9.26 -13.11
C PHE A 46 -12.33 7.98 -13.90
N ILE A 47 -12.72 6.86 -13.28
CA ILE A 47 -12.71 5.58 -13.97
C ILE A 47 -13.85 5.56 -14.98
N LYS A 48 -13.52 5.84 -16.25
CA LYS A 48 -14.49 5.87 -17.34
C LYS A 48 -14.93 4.44 -17.69
N LEU A 49 -16.19 4.13 -17.44
CA LEU A 49 -16.79 2.85 -17.79
C LEU A 49 -17.47 2.90 -19.17
N PHE A 50 -17.31 1.84 -19.96
CA PHE A 50 -18.06 1.58 -21.19
C PHE A 50 -19.43 0.95 -20.87
N GLU A 51 -20.33 0.88 -21.85
CA GLU A 51 -21.72 0.41 -21.64
C GLU A 51 -21.81 -0.96 -20.92
N GLU A 52 -21.04 -1.95 -21.35
CA GLU A 52 -21.00 -3.28 -20.71
C GLU A 52 -20.48 -3.23 -19.25
N GLU A 53 -19.54 -2.33 -18.98
CA GLU A 53 -18.96 -2.14 -17.66
C GLU A 53 -19.92 -1.40 -16.73
N VAL A 54 -20.75 -0.51 -17.27
CA VAL A 54 -21.82 0.17 -16.54
C VAL A 54 -22.88 -0.84 -16.07
N CYS A 55 -23.33 -1.75 -16.93
CA CYS A 55 -24.25 -2.82 -16.53
C CYS A 55 -23.68 -3.68 -15.40
N THR A 56 -22.38 -4.01 -15.49
CA THR A 56 -21.67 -4.77 -14.46
C THR A 56 -21.59 -4.01 -13.14
N ARG A 57 -21.26 -2.71 -13.19
CA ARG A 57 -21.22 -1.83 -12.02
C ARG A 57 -22.58 -1.78 -11.33
N ASP A 58 -23.64 -1.56 -12.09
CA ASP A 58 -24.99 -1.37 -11.55
C ASP A 58 -25.48 -2.66 -10.87
N PHE A 59 -25.21 -3.82 -11.46
CA PHE A 59 -25.45 -5.11 -10.82
C PHE A 59 -24.76 -5.23 -9.44
N PHE A 60 -23.47 -4.89 -9.35
CA PHE A 60 -22.73 -4.95 -8.08
C PHE A 60 -23.19 -3.88 -7.09
N PHE A 61 -23.62 -2.71 -7.55
CA PHE A 61 -24.20 -1.67 -6.70
C PHE A 61 -25.51 -2.15 -6.07
N ASP A 62 -26.39 -2.77 -6.86
CA ASP A 62 -27.63 -3.35 -6.36
C ASP A 62 -27.37 -4.53 -5.43
N LEU A 63 -26.35 -5.34 -5.72
CA LEU A 63 -25.90 -6.41 -4.83
C LEU A 63 -25.45 -5.85 -3.48
N LEU A 64 -24.52 -4.89 -3.46
CA LEU A 64 -24.03 -4.25 -2.24
C LEU A 64 -25.15 -3.56 -1.44
N LYS A 65 -26.07 -2.90 -2.12
CA LYS A 65 -27.25 -2.26 -1.51
C LYS A 65 -28.24 -3.27 -0.93
N SER A 66 -28.38 -4.46 -1.53
CA SER A 66 -29.20 -5.54 -0.98
C SER A 66 -28.59 -6.14 0.29
N LEU A 67 -27.26 -6.20 0.36
CA LEU A 67 -26.51 -6.70 1.51
C LEU A 67 -26.62 -5.78 2.73
N SER A 68 -26.65 -4.46 2.53
CA SER A 68 -26.83 -3.49 3.62
C SER A 68 -28.25 -3.46 4.18
N LYS A 69 -29.24 -4.06 3.50
CA LYS A 69 -30.64 -4.14 3.96
C LYS A 69 -30.92 -5.36 4.85
N THR A 70 -30.25 -6.48 4.59
CA THR A 70 -30.44 -7.76 5.30
C THR A 70 -29.58 -7.89 6.56
N SER A 71 -28.54 -7.08 6.64
CA SER A 71 -27.67 -6.88 7.80
C SER A 71 -27.27 -5.41 7.74
N LYS A 72 -27.16 -4.71 8.88
CA LYS A 72 -26.66 -3.32 8.90
C LYS A 72 -25.28 -3.16 8.21
N VAL A 73 -24.59 -4.27 7.93
CA VAL A 73 -23.26 -4.34 7.34
C VAL A 73 -23.16 -5.52 6.35
N ALA A 74 -22.69 -5.28 5.13
CA ALA A 74 -22.24 -6.33 4.22
C ALA A 74 -20.94 -6.95 4.75
N ARG A 75 -21.02 -7.82 5.77
CA ARG A 75 -19.84 -8.44 6.40
C ARG A 75 -19.11 -9.31 5.39
N PHE A 76 -17.77 -9.28 5.42
CA PHE A 76 -16.91 -10.09 4.55
C PHE A 76 -17.24 -11.59 4.57
N SER A 77 -17.72 -12.12 5.70
CA SER A 77 -18.18 -13.51 5.85
C SER A 77 -19.38 -13.86 4.96
N ASN A 78 -20.23 -12.88 4.68
CA ASN A 78 -21.45 -13.06 3.89
C ASN A 78 -21.19 -12.91 2.39
N TRP A 79 -20.11 -12.22 2.01
CA TRP A 79 -19.75 -11.97 0.61
C TRP A 79 -19.57 -13.28 -0.17
N ILE A 80 -18.73 -14.20 0.34
CA ILE A 80 -18.46 -15.49 -0.32
C ILE A 80 -19.76 -16.32 -0.41
N GLY A 81 -20.49 -16.46 0.71
CA GLY A 81 -21.70 -17.28 0.73
C GLY A 81 -22.83 -16.74 -0.17
N ILE A 82 -22.98 -15.42 -0.29
CA ILE A 82 -24.02 -14.81 -1.13
C ILE A 82 -23.60 -14.78 -2.59
N PHE A 83 -22.32 -14.57 -2.87
CA PHE A 83 -21.76 -14.73 -4.20
C PHE A 83 -22.09 -16.13 -4.74
N TYR A 84 -21.77 -17.18 -3.99
CA TYR A 84 -22.12 -18.55 -4.40
C TYR A 84 -23.64 -18.82 -4.44
N LYS A 85 -24.43 -18.35 -3.46
CA LYS A 85 -25.87 -18.66 -3.39
C LYS A 85 -26.74 -17.89 -4.38
N LYS A 86 -26.42 -16.63 -4.69
CA LYS A 86 -27.24 -15.78 -5.57
C LYS A 86 -26.98 -16.05 -7.05
N PHE A 87 -25.77 -16.52 -7.39
CA PHE A 87 -25.48 -17.10 -8.70
C PHE A 87 -26.15 -18.48 -8.87
N ASN A 88 -26.13 -19.31 -7.82
CA ASN A 88 -26.80 -20.62 -7.82
C ASN A 88 -28.27 -20.61 -7.37
N ALA A 89 -28.92 -19.44 -7.32
CA ALA A 89 -30.32 -19.33 -6.93
C ALA A 89 -31.19 -19.88 -8.08
N LYS A 90 -31.51 -21.17 -8.00
CA LYS A 90 -32.39 -21.91 -8.91
C LYS A 90 -33.67 -21.12 -9.21
N GLY A 91 -33.85 -20.81 -10.49
CA GLY A 91 -35.00 -20.09 -11.04
C GLY A 91 -34.89 -19.81 -12.54
N ILE A 92 -33.74 -20.06 -13.16
CA ILE A 92 -33.57 -20.05 -14.61
C ILE A 92 -33.23 -21.48 -15.02
N GLU A 93 -34.23 -22.24 -15.45
CA GLU A 93 -34.01 -23.50 -16.17
C GLU A 93 -33.43 -23.16 -17.54
N ILE A 94 -32.11 -23.36 -17.71
CA ILE A 94 -31.48 -23.43 -19.03
C ILE A 94 -30.90 -24.84 -19.13
N GLY A 95 -31.31 -25.53 -20.20
CA GLY A 95 -30.89 -26.89 -20.49
C GLY A 95 -29.38 -26.98 -20.77
N SER A 96 -28.73 -27.92 -20.07
CA SER A 96 -27.32 -28.32 -20.22
C SER A 96 -26.26 -27.27 -19.85
N PRO A 97 -25.08 -27.72 -19.36
CA PRO A 97 -24.08 -26.85 -18.76
C PRO A 97 -23.17 -26.24 -19.83
N GLU A 98 -23.65 -25.22 -20.53
CA GLU A 98 -22.73 -24.20 -21.04
C GLU A 98 -22.39 -23.25 -19.89
N TYR A 99 -21.11 -23.19 -19.53
CA TYR A 99 -20.51 -22.47 -18.40
C TYR A 99 -20.83 -20.96 -18.40
N LEU A 100 -22.04 -20.58 -17.99
CA LEU A 100 -22.47 -19.20 -17.74
C LEU A 100 -21.90 -18.63 -16.41
N ASP A 101 -21.25 -19.46 -15.60
CA ASP A 101 -20.92 -19.19 -14.19
C ASP A 101 -19.77 -18.19 -13.95
N HIS A 102 -18.87 -17.95 -14.91
CA HIS A 102 -17.63 -17.20 -14.65
C HIS A 102 -17.66 -15.69 -14.97
N LYS A 103 -18.76 -15.14 -15.51
CA LYS A 103 -18.77 -13.76 -16.06
C LYS A 103 -18.39 -12.68 -15.04
N TYR A 104 -18.79 -12.85 -13.78
CA TYR A 104 -18.59 -11.83 -12.73
C TYR A 104 -17.74 -12.33 -11.54
N GLU A 105 -17.29 -13.59 -11.56
CA GLU A 105 -16.47 -14.17 -10.49
C GLU A 105 -15.17 -13.40 -10.28
N LEU A 106 -14.45 -13.15 -11.37
CA LEU A 106 -13.19 -12.42 -11.29
C LEU A 106 -13.41 -11.01 -10.75
N VAL A 107 -14.48 -10.33 -11.18
CA VAL A 107 -14.82 -8.99 -10.67
C VAL A 107 -15.16 -9.05 -9.17
N ALA A 108 -15.96 -10.03 -8.74
CA ALA A 108 -16.32 -10.19 -7.34
C ALA A 108 -15.12 -10.53 -6.44
N LEU A 109 -14.21 -11.39 -6.92
CA LEU A 109 -12.96 -11.72 -6.26
C LEU A 109 -12.04 -10.49 -6.17
N THR A 110 -11.92 -9.72 -7.25
CA THR A 110 -11.14 -8.47 -7.25
C THR A 110 -11.74 -7.42 -6.32
N ILE A 111 -13.07 -7.25 -6.27
CA ILE A 111 -13.75 -6.38 -5.31
C ILE A 111 -13.40 -6.80 -3.88
N PHE A 112 -13.50 -8.09 -3.57
CA PHE A 112 -13.17 -8.62 -2.25
C PHE A 112 -11.71 -8.41 -1.87
N TRP A 113 -10.80 -8.74 -2.78
CA TRP A 113 -9.36 -8.57 -2.59
C TRP A 113 -9.00 -7.10 -2.36
N LEU A 114 -9.54 -6.19 -3.17
CA LEU A 114 -9.36 -4.74 -2.97
C LEU A 114 -9.91 -4.29 -1.62
N ALA A 115 -11.13 -4.68 -1.28
CA ALA A 115 -11.80 -4.27 -0.05
C ALA A 115 -11.12 -4.78 1.22
N ARG A 116 -10.42 -5.93 1.15
CA ARG A 116 -9.84 -6.60 2.31
C ARG A 116 -8.34 -6.34 2.44
N HIS A 117 -7.61 -6.34 1.33
CA HIS A 117 -6.14 -6.38 1.34
C HIS A 117 -5.51 -5.11 0.76
N ALA A 118 -6.09 -4.47 -0.25
CA ALA A 118 -5.48 -3.28 -0.86
C ALA A 118 -5.99 -1.96 -0.27
N LEU A 119 -7.28 -1.88 0.07
CA LEU A 119 -7.95 -0.67 0.55
C LEU A 119 -8.91 -1.01 1.69
N PRO A 120 -8.40 -1.59 2.81
CA PRO A 120 -9.24 -2.12 3.87
C PRO A 120 -10.11 -1.05 4.51
N ARG A 121 -11.44 -1.17 4.46
CA ARG A 121 -12.37 -0.26 5.15
C ARG A 121 -12.59 -0.69 6.60
N CYS A 122 -13.26 0.16 7.37
CA CYS A 122 -13.88 -0.27 8.62
C CYS A 122 -14.77 -1.52 8.35
N PRO A 123 -14.60 -2.64 9.07
CA PRO A 123 -15.40 -3.85 8.89
C PRO A 123 -16.89 -3.63 9.17
N ASP A 124 -17.25 -2.68 10.05
CA ASP A 124 -18.65 -2.31 10.35
C ASP A 124 -19.35 -1.58 9.20
N ASP A 125 -18.59 -1.26 8.18
CA ASP A 125 -18.89 -0.26 7.18
C ASP A 125 -19.06 -0.93 5.80
N GLY A 126 -18.79 -2.24 5.72
CA GLY A 126 -18.98 -3.10 4.55
C GLY A 126 -18.03 -2.80 3.39
N ILE A 127 -18.28 -3.47 2.27
CA ILE A 127 -17.55 -3.25 1.02
C ILE A 127 -18.04 -1.94 0.39
N SER A 128 -17.09 -1.05 0.07
CA SER A 128 -17.39 0.20 -0.63
C SER A 128 -17.86 -0.03 -2.06
N SER A 129 -18.81 0.77 -2.53
CA SER A 129 -19.15 0.82 -3.95
C SER A 129 -18.06 1.52 -4.80
N ALA A 130 -17.21 2.36 -4.20
CA ALA A 130 -16.17 3.10 -4.92
C ALA A 130 -15.09 2.20 -5.54
N ILE A 131 -14.91 0.98 -5.02
CA ILE A 131 -13.93 0.02 -5.56
C ILE A 131 -14.49 -0.81 -6.73
N VAL A 132 -15.80 -0.79 -6.99
CA VAL A 132 -16.42 -1.59 -8.05
C VAL A 132 -15.92 -1.18 -9.44
N PRO A 133 -15.90 0.12 -9.82
CA PRO A 133 -15.33 0.54 -11.10
C PRO A 133 -13.85 0.16 -11.23
N LEU A 134 -13.10 0.27 -10.13
CA LEU A 134 -11.68 -0.10 -10.07
C LEU A 134 -11.48 -1.60 -10.35
N ALA A 135 -12.27 -2.45 -9.69
CA ALA A 135 -12.22 -3.90 -9.90
C ALA A 135 -12.54 -4.28 -11.35
N ILE A 136 -13.60 -3.69 -11.94
CA ILE A 136 -13.99 -3.97 -13.33
C ILE A 136 -12.83 -3.65 -14.29
N LYS A 137 -12.17 -2.51 -14.11
CA LYS A 137 -11.03 -2.13 -14.95
C LYS A 137 -9.81 -3.02 -14.74
N ILE A 138 -9.51 -3.42 -13.49
CA ILE A 138 -8.42 -4.36 -13.20
C ILE A 138 -8.66 -5.70 -13.90
N VAL A 139 -9.90 -6.21 -13.85
CA VAL A 139 -10.29 -7.44 -14.57
C VAL A 139 -10.09 -7.33 -16.08
N LYS A 140 -10.31 -6.16 -16.66
CA LYS A 140 -10.03 -5.87 -18.08
C LYS A 140 -8.54 -5.65 -18.38
N GLY A 141 -7.65 -5.80 -17.40
CA GLY A 141 -6.21 -5.66 -17.55
C GLY A 141 -5.68 -4.23 -17.45
N ILE A 142 -6.51 -3.27 -17.01
CA ILE A 142 -6.05 -1.90 -16.75
C ILE A 142 -5.26 -1.88 -15.45
N ARG A 143 -4.09 -1.23 -15.50
CA ARG A 143 -3.15 -1.13 -14.39
C ARG A 143 -3.34 0.20 -13.68
N PHE A 144 -3.43 0.16 -12.36
CA PHE A 144 -3.50 1.33 -11.49
C PHE A 144 -2.28 1.37 -10.56
N PRO A 145 -1.83 2.56 -10.11
CA PRO A 145 -0.71 2.67 -9.19
C PRO A 145 -1.16 2.34 -7.75
N LEU A 146 -1.45 1.06 -7.49
CA LEU A 146 -2.00 0.59 -6.21
C LEU A 146 -0.99 0.66 -5.06
N THR A 147 0.32 0.55 -5.34
CA THR A 147 1.38 0.66 -4.31
C THR A 147 1.34 2.00 -3.59
N PRO A 148 1.46 3.16 -4.29
CA PRO A 148 1.44 4.45 -3.61
C PRO A 148 0.09 4.73 -2.95
N LEU A 149 -1.02 4.22 -3.52
CA LEU A 149 -2.34 4.36 -2.91
C LEU A 149 -2.47 3.57 -1.61
N TYR A 150 -1.98 2.33 -1.58
CA TYR A 150 -1.95 1.49 -0.37
C TYR A 150 -1.11 2.17 0.71
N LEU A 151 0.12 2.58 0.38
CA LEU A 151 1.04 3.16 1.36
C LEU A 151 0.53 4.48 1.93
N GLY A 152 0.00 5.38 1.08
CA GLY A 152 -0.61 6.62 1.55
C GLY A 152 -1.81 6.36 2.46
N SER A 153 -2.64 5.37 2.11
CA SER A 153 -3.76 4.95 2.96
C SER A 153 -3.30 4.35 4.29
N LEU A 154 -2.17 3.64 4.32
CA LEU A 154 -1.56 3.13 5.54
C LEU A 154 -1.05 4.28 6.43
N TYR A 155 -0.33 5.24 5.86
CA TYR A 155 0.18 6.42 6.57
C TYR A 155 -0.97 7.19 7.22
N LYS A 156 -2.01 7.47 6.45
CA LYS A 156 -3.19 8.17 6.98
C LYS A 156 -3.89 7.39 8.08
N ARG A 157 -3.91 6.06 8.04
CA ARG A 157 -4.46 5.23 9.14
C ARG A 157 -3.62 5.30 10.39
N LEU A 158 -2.30 5.34 10.26
CA LEU A 158 -1.38 5.51 11.37
C LEU A 158 -1.53 6.90 12.01
N ASP A 159 -1.72 7.94 11.19
CA ASP A 159 -2.02 9.28 11.69
C ASP A 159 -3.34 9.34 12.46
N LEU A 160 -4.40 8.74 11.89
CA LEU A 160 -5.70 8.63 12.57
C LEU A 160 -5.61 7.80 13.85
N TYR A 161 -4.74 6.78 13.88
CA TYR A 161 -4.48 6.00 15.09
C TYR A 161 -3.86 6.86 16.20
N GLN A 162 -2.85 7.66 15.88
CA GLN A 162 -2.20 8.56 16.82
C GLN A 162 -3.17 9.62 17.34
N LEU A 163 -3.89 10.28 16.42
CA LEU A 163 -4.86 11.32 16.78
C LEU A 163 -5.92 10.79 17.74
N LYS A 164 -6.55 9.66 17.40
CA LYS A 164 -7.58 9.04 18.25
C LYS A 164 -7.02 8.57 19.59
N THR A 165 -5.76 8.12 19.64
CA THR A 165 -5.13 7.72 20.89
C THR A 165 -4.96 8.91 21.83
N VAL A 166 -4.51 10.05 21.30
CA VAL A 166 -4.43 11.32 22.04
C VAL A 166 -5.82 11.78 22.51
N GLU A 167 -6.80 11.82 21.59
CA GLU A 167 -8.18 12.23 21.91
C GLU A 167 -8.84 11.33 22.95
N SER A 168 -8.54 10.02 22.92
CA SER A 168 -9.08 9.08 23.90
C SER A 168 -8.54 9.30 25.31
N ALA A 169 -7.37 9.94 25.46
CA ALA A 169 -6.63 10.10 26.71
C ALA A 169 -6.53 8.81 27.54
N GLY A 170 -6.52 7.63 26.89
CA GLY A 170 -6.54 6.32 27.55
C GLY A 170 -7.86 5.96 28.23
N ARG A 171 -8.90 6.79 28.13
CA ARG A 171 -10.22 6.62 28.78
C ARG A 171 -11.23 5.91 27.89
N TYR A 172 -11.04 5.96 26.58
CA TYR A 172 -11.97 5.39 25.60
C TYR A 172 -11.27 4.36 24.71
N LYS A 173 -12.03 3.36 24.24
CA LYS A 173 -11.53 2.38 23.28
C LYS A 173 -11.29 3.06 21.93
N VAL A 174 -10.06 3.00 21.44
CA VAL A 174 -9.67 3.51 20.13
C VAL A 174 -10.00 2.46 19.06
N LEU A 175 -11.06 2.70 18.27
CA LEU A 175 -11.40 1.87 17.13
C LEU A 175 -10.66 2.37 15.88
N THR A 176 -9.69 1.59 15.43
CA THR A 176 -8.82 1.89 14.29
C THR A 176 -8.63 0.66 13.42
N TYR A 177 -8.43 0.90 12.13
CA TYR A 177 -8.34 -0.14 11.10
C TYR A 177 -7.01 0.01 10.38
N VAL A 178 -5.96 -0.42 11.05
CA VAL A 178 -4.60 -0.46 10.52
C VAL A 178 -4.31 -1.89 10.06
N ASP A 179 -3.73 -2.06 8.89
CA ASP A 179 -3.31 -3.36 8.39
C ASP A 179 -2.06 -3.86 9.13
N VAL A 180 -2.28 -4.38 10.33
CA VAL A 180 -1.22 -4.93 11.19
C VAL A 180 -0.51 -6.11 10.54
N SER A 181 -1.16 -6.88 9.67
CA SER A 181 -0.53 -8.03 9.00
C SER A 181 0.58 -7.56 8.06
N SER A 182 0.31 -6.53 7.26
CA SER A 182 1.32 -5.96 6.37
C SER A 182 2.43 -5.24 7.14
N ILE A 183 2.09 -4.48 8.19
CA ILE A 183 3.11 -3.90 9.09
C ILE A 183 4.00 -4.99 9.68
N GLN A 184 3.41 -6.12 10.09
CA GLN A 184 4.14 -7.26 10.64
C GLN A 184 5.15 -7.81 9.64
N MET A 185 4.73 -8.04 8.39
CA MET A 185 5.63 -8.47 7.31
C MET A 185 6.77 -7.47 7.08
N PHE A 186 6.46 -6.16 7.04
CA PHE A 186 7.47 -5.12 6.82
C PHE A 186 8.52 -5.08 7.93
N LEU A 187 8.07 -5.13 9.18
CA LEU A 187 8.97 -5.16 10.33
C LEU A 187 9.81 -6.44 10.33
N TRP A 188 9.21 -7.58 10.01
CA TRP A 188 9.91 -8.85 10.01
C TRP A 188 11.04 -8.91 8.99
N GLU A 189 10.83 -8.42 7.77
CA GLU A 189 11.90 -8.32 6.79
C GLU A 189 13.04 -7.42 7.29
N ARG A 190 12.70 -6.27 7.87
CA ARG A 190 13.69 -5.31 8.38
C ARG A 190 14.44 -5.76 9.61
N TYR A 191 13.88 -6.63 10.45
CA TYR A 191 14.57 -7.17 11.62
C TYR A 191 15.05 -8.62 11.39
N ASN A 192 15.23 -9.02 10.13
CA ASN A 192 15.73 -10.33 9.70
C ASN A 192 14.89 -11.53 10.19
N TYR A 193 13.63 -11.33 10.59
CA TYR A 193 12.62 -12.36 10.80
C TYR A 193 12.02 -12.76 9.44
N ARG A 194 12.85 -13.18 8.47
CA ARG A 194 12.46 -13.42 7.06
C ARG A 194 11.06 -14.04 6.97
N ALA A 195 10.10 -13.26 6.47
CA ALA A 195 8.67 -13.51 6.58
C ALA A 195 8.17 -14.62 5.65
N TRP A 196 9.06 -15.46 5.13
CA TRP A 196 8.74 -16.67 4.35
C TRP A 196 9.39 -17.94 4.96
N ALA A 197 10.33 -17.78 5.90
CA ALA A 197 10.96 -18.86 6.64
C ALA A 197 10.10 -19.35 7.84
N TRP A 198 8.78 -19.14 7.77
CA TRP A 198 7.78 -19.52 8.78
C TRP A 198 7.71 -21.01 9.07
N HIS A 199 8.24 -21.83 8.17
CA HIS A 199 8.01 -23.26 8.26
C HIS A 199 8.91 -23.98 9.26
N ASP A 200 10.06 -23.41 9.64
CA ASP A 200 11.10 -24.21 10.30
C ASP A 200 11.94 -23.48 11.38
N ARG A 201 11.56 -22.27 11.80
CA ARG A 201 12.28 -21.56 12.88
C ARG A 201 11.37 -21.18 14.04
N LEU A 202 11.41 -22.05 15.06
CA LEU A 202 10.86 -21.88 16.40
C LEU A 202 11.30 -20.54 17.04
N GLN A 203 10.34 -19.89 17.70
CA GLN A 203 10.52 -18.92 18.79
C GLN A 203 11.64 -17.88 18.58
N ARG A 204 11.39 -16.86 17.74
CA ARG A 204 12.17 -15.62 17.83
C ARG A 204 11.42 -14.59 18.68
N GLY A 205 12.18 -13.77 19.40
CA GLY A 205 11.69 -12.77 20.35
C GLY A 205 10.75 -11.73 19.75
N ASN A 206 10.18 -10.89 20.61
CA ASN A 206 9.24 -9.86 20.19
C ASN A 206 9.98 -8.76 19.41
N VAL A 207 9.49 -8.36 18.21
CA VAL A 207 10.10 -7.27 17.41
C VAL A 207 10.32 -6.00 18.24
N LEU A 208 9.44 -5.73 19.21
CA LEU A 208 9.57 -4.60 20.12
C LEU A 208 10.87 -4.62 20.94
N GLU A 209 11.41 -5.79 21.27
CA GLU A 209 12.65 -5.96 22.05
C GLU A 209 13.90 -5.61 21.24
N VAL A 210 13.84 -5.75 19.91
CA VAL A 210 14.96 -5.48 19.01
C VAL A 210 14.84 -4.17 18.23
N MET A 211 13.67 -3.51 18.29
CA MET A 211 13.39 -2.29 17.52
C MET A 211 14.36 -1.14 17.84
N ASP A 212 14.85 -1.07 19.08
CA ASP A 212 15.82 -0.07 19.53
C ASP A 212 17.29 -0.52 19.36
N VAL A 213 17.53 -1.69 18.78
CA VAL A 213 18.88 -2.23 18.59
C VAL A 213 19.32 -2.04 17.13
N ARG A 214 20.13 -1.01 16.86
CA ARG A 214 20.54 -0.62 15.50
C ARG A 214 21.12 -1.76 14.65
N LYS A 215 21.89 -2.67 15.25
CA LYS A 215 22.52 -3.80 14.53
C LYS A 215 21.52 -4.85 14.03
N GLU A 216 20.33 -4.91 14.62
CA GLU A 216 19.27 -5.85 14.21
C GLU A 216 18.45 -5.29 13.04
N PHE A 217 18.52 -3.97 12.82
CA PHE A 217 17.82 -3.32 11.73
C PHE A 217 18.59 -3.44 10.40
N ASN A 218 17.97 -4.11 9.44
CA ASN A 218 18.41 -4.22 8.06
C ASN A 218 17.72 -3.13 7.22
N PRO A 219 18.45 -2.09 6.76
CA PRO A 219 17.86 -1.02 5.96
C PRO A 219 17.43 -1.49 4.57
N ARG A 220 18.12 -2.49 4.00
CA ARG A 220 17.90 -3.01 2.64
C ARG A 220 17.65 -4.53 2.68
N PRO A 221 16.53 -4.98 3.27
CA PRO A 221 16.30 -6.41 3.49
C PRO A 221 16.18 -7.21 2.19
N TYR A 222 15.68 -6.57 1.14
CA TYR A 222 15.36 -7.24 -0.11
C TYR A 222 16.58 -7.42 -1.04
N VAL A 223 17.73 -6.81 -0.73
CA VAL A 223 18.98 -6.92 -1.52
C VAL A 223 19.65 -8.29 -1.38
N GLN A 224 19.45 -8.94 -0.23
CA GLN A 224 20.17 -10.17 0.06
C GLN A 224 19.46 -11.35 -0.59
N PRO A 225 20.16 -12.17 -1.39
CA PRO A 225 19.57 -13.38 -1.93
C PRO A 225 19.08 -14.28 -0.79
N ILE A 226 17.95 -14.93 -1.04
CA ILE A 226 17.35 -15.87 -0.10
C ILE A 226 17.98 -17.23 -0.38
N ASN A 227 18.72 -17.80 0.58
CA ASN A 227 19.38 -19.10 0.43
C ASN A 227 18.44 -20.15 -0.20
N GLY A 228 18.61 -20.44 -1.50
CA GLY A 228 17.87 -21.46 -2.24
C GLY A 228 16.67 -20.97 -3.07
N PHE A 229 16.25 -19.71 -2.96
CA PHE A 229 15.27 -19.08 -3.84
C PHE A 229 15.98 -18.01 -4.67
N GLY A 230 15.65 -17.93 -5.97
CA GLY A 230 16.24 -16.92 -6.85
C GLY A 230 16.15 -15.52 -6.22
N ASP A 231 17.15 -14.69 -6.50
CA ASP A 231 17.17 -13.27 -6.13
C ASP A 231 15.76 -12.71 -6.35
N PRO A 232 15.11 -12.02 -5.37
CA PRO A 232 13.91 -11.28 -5.68
C PRO A 232 14.25 -10.42 -6.90
N VAL A 233 13.68 -10.80 -8.05
CA VAL A 233 13.99 -10.27 -9.37
C VAL A 233 13.40 -8.86 -9.51
N ILE A 234 13.47 -8.09 -8.44
CA ILE A 234 12.79 -6.85 -8.10
C ILE A 234 13.83 -5.72 -8.04
N TYR A 235 15.08 -6.02 -7.69
CA TYR A 235 16.15 -5.05 -7.85
C TYR A 235 16.70 -5.02 -9.27
N TYR A 236 17.32 -3.87 -9.57
CA TYR A 236 18.01 -3.59 -10.81
C TYR A 236 18.94 -4.72 -11.23
N ASP A 237 18.98 -5.00 -12.54
CA ASP A 237 20.04 -5.84 -13.08
C ASP A 237 21.40 -5.27 -12.64
N LEU A 238 22.38 -6.13 -12.38
CA LEU A 238 23.77 -5.77 -12.00
C LEU A 238 24.43 -4.74 -12.95
N HIS A 239 23.79 -4.45 -14.08
CA HIS A 239 24.13 -3.40 -15.03
C HIS A 239 22.91 -2.53 -15.39
N PRO A 240 22.61 -1.46 -14.63
CA PRO A 240 21.41 -0.63 -14.83
C PRO A 240 21.38 0.20 -16.14
N LEU A 241 22.49 0.28 -16.87
CA LEU A 241 22.69 1.24 -17.98
C LEU A 241 23.16 0.62 -19.31
N GLN A 242 23.02 -0.69 -19.52
CA GLN A 242 23.48 -1.33 -20.78
C GLN A 242 22.71 -0.87 -22.03
N SER A 243 21.59 -0.17 -21.86
CA SER A 243 20.81 0.44 -22.92
C SER A 243 20.42 1.84 -22.43
N GLU A 244 20.46 2.87 -23.28
CA GLU A 244 20.08 4.27 -22.98
C GLU A 244 18.63 4.46 -22.45
N ARG A 245 17.90 3.36 -22.23
CA ARG A 245 16.58 3.29 -21.61
C ARG A 245 16.66 2.48 -20.31
N MET A 246 16.21 3.12 -19.24
CA MET A 246 16.06 2.51 -17.93
C MET A 246 14.99 1.40 -17.94
N ASN A 247 15.30 0.23 -17.37
CA ASN A 247 14.35 -0.89 -17.26
C ASN A 247 13.19 -0.54 -16.30
N SER A 248 12.11 -1.34 -16.32
CA SER A 248 10.92 -1.09 -15.48
C SER A 248 11.23 -1.06 -13.98
N ARG A 249 12.21 -1.86 -13.53
CA ARG A 249 12.71 -1.86 -12.15
C ARG A 249 13.41 -0.55 -11.83
N GLY A 250 14.27 -0.11 -12.75
CA GLY A 250 14.94 1.18 -12.89
C GLY A 250 14.04 2.32 -12.44
N ILE A 251 12.91 2.40 -13.15
CA ILE A 251 11.86 3.40 -12.96
C ILE A 251 11.22 3.28 -11.58
N ASN A 252 10.92 2.07 -11.09
CA ASN A 252 10.31 1.89 -9.77
C ASN A 252 11.16 2.48 -8.64
N PHE A 253 12.45 2.17 -8.54
CA PHE A 253 13.24 2.74 -7.44
C PHE A 253 13.51 4.23 -7.60
N CYS A 254 13.58 4.75 -8.82
CA CYS A 254 13.58 6.21 -9.00
C CYS A 254 12.31 6.85 -8.41
N ILE A 255 11.15 6.22 -8.64
CA ILE A 255 9.89 6.64 -8.02
C ILE A 255 9.98 6.50 -6.49
N TRP A 256 10.53 5.41 -5.97
CA TRP A 256 10.64 5.17 -4.53
C TRP A 256 11.46 6.24 -3.80
N VAL A 257 12.52 6.74 -4.43
CA VAL A 257 13.47 7.69 -3.83
C VAL A 257 13.08 9.15 -4.12
N HIS A 258 12.43 9.43 -5.25
CA HIS A 258 12.08 10.80 -5.65
C HIS A 258 10.63 11.21 -5.41
N SER A 259 9.75 10.29 -5.01
CA SER A 259 8.40 10.66 -4.60
C SER A 259 8.42 11.40 -3.27
N SER A 260 7.67 12.49 -3.17
CA SER A 260 7.52 13.29 -1.95
C SER A 260 6.14 13.18 -1.29
N HIS A 261 5.20 12.52 -1.98
CA HIS A 261 3.80 12.48 -1.61
C HIS A 261 3.17 11.15 -2.03
N LEU A 262 2.17 10.71 -1.28
CA LEU A 262 1.40 9.50 -1.56
C LEU A 262 -0.09 9.83 -1.62
N PRO A 263 -0.81 9.33 -2.64
CA PRO A 263 -2.26 9.38 -2.65
C PRO A 263 -2.79 8.44 -1.55
N SER A 264 -3.77 8.89 -0.79
CA SER A 264 -4.47 8.09 0.21
C SER A 264 -5.95 8.04 -0.12
N MET A 265 -6.56 6.88 0.11
CA MET A 265 -8.01 6.73 0.00
C MET A 265 -8.57 5.98 1.21
N ILE A 266 -9.22 6.71 2.12
CA ILE A 266 -9.86 6.17 3.32
C ILE A 266 -11.30 6.64 3.39
N GLU A 267 -12.22 5.69 3.48
CA GLU A 267 -13.62 5.98 3.68
C GLU A 267 -13.95 6.21 5.15
N SER A 268 -14.28 7.45 5.50
CA SER A 268 -14.76 7.84 6.83
C SER A 268 -16.28 7.61 6.95
N SER A 269 -16.70 7.15 8.12
CA SER A 269 -18.06 6.74 8.46
C SER A 269 -19.00 7.90 8.88
N SER A 270 -18.69 9.17 8.56
CA SER A 270 -19.56 10.28 9.00
C SER A 270 -20.80 10.40 8.12
N PHE A 271 -21.96 10.11 8.71
CA PHE A 271 -23.27 10.48 8.19
C PHE A 271 -23.35 12.02 8.14
N GLY A 272 -23.22 12.59 6.94
CA GLY A 272 -23.38 14.02 6.68
C GLY A 272 -22.05 14.80 6.68
N GLY A 273 -21.80 15.52 5.59
CA GLY A 273 -20.61 16.37 5.41
C GLY A 273 -19.60 15.78 4.42
N ASP A 274 -19.05 16.66 3.58
CA ASP A 274 -18.23 16.39 2.39
C ASP A 274 -17.21 15.25 2.61
N ARG A 275 -17.46 14.12 1.93
CA ARG A 275 -16.71 12.89 2.12
C ARG A 275 -15.39 12.99 1.34
N ASN A 276 -14.40 13.67 1.90
CA ASN A 276 -13.04 13.61 1.37
C ASN A 276 -12.44 12.22 1.66
N PHE A 277 -12.86 11.27 0.85
CA PHE A 277 -12.30 9.92 0.75
C PHE A 277 -10.82 9.93 0.40
N ARG A 278 -10.32 11.06 -0.11
CA ARG A 278 -9.03 11.18 -0.76
C ARG A 278 -8.21 12.23 -0.02
N SER A 279 -6.96 11.91 0.26
CA SER A 279 -5.99 12.82 0.84
C SER A 279 -4.62 12.58 0.23
N VAL A 280 -3.70 13.51 0.48
CA VAL A 280 -2.30 13.36 0.09
C VAL A 280 -1.49 13.34 1.37
N GLU A 281 -0.72 12.27 1.55
CA GLU A 281 0.17 12.14 2.70
C GLU A 281 1.60 12.47 2.27
N VAL A 282 2.38 13.04 3.18
CA VAL A 282 3.78 13.34 2.94
C VAL A 282 4.56 12.02 2.97
N TYR A 283 5.49 11.86 2.04
CA TYR A 283 6.39 10.73 1.98
C TYR A 283 7.80 11.26 1.78
N SER A 284 8.67 11.03 2.76
CA SER A 284 9.99 11.66 2.80
C SER A 284 11.12 10.62 2.72
N PRO A 285 11.42 10.07 1.52
CA PRO A 285 12.53 9.12 1.34
C PRO A 285 13.87 9.63 1.86
N TYR A 286 14.11 10.94 1.77
CA TYR A 286 15.35 11.56 2.25
C TYR A 286 15.53 11.47 3.76
N ARG A 287 14.44 11.46 4.56
CA ARG A 287 14.52 11.26 6.02
C ARG A 287 14.99 9.87 6.39
N VAL A 288 14.74 8.90 5.51
CA VAL A 288 15.09 7.50 5.69
C VAL A 288 16.02 7.00 4.58
N ALA A 289 16.88 7.88 4.07
CA ALA A 289 17.69 7.66 2.87
C ALA A 289 18.52 6.36 2.94
N ARG A 290 18.93 5.97 4.15
CA ARG A 290 19.66 4.72 4.41
C ARG A 290 18.87 3.46 4.03
N GLN A 291 17.54 3.49 4.10
CA GLN A 291 16.67 2.39 3.63
C GLN A 291 16.78 2.16 2.11
N PHE A 292 17.34 3.13 1.37
CA PHE A 292 17.62 3.03 -0.07
C PHE A 292 19.13 2.99 -0.38
N GLY A 293 19.99 2.88 0.65
CA GLY A 293 21.45 2.85 0.51
C GLY A 293 22.12 4.23 0.40
N PHE A 294 21.34 5.32 0.46
CA PHE A 294 21.87 6.69 0.44
C PHE A 294 22.32 7.15 1.82
N ASP A 295 23.22 8.13 1.85
CA ASP A 295 23.61 8.79 3.09
C ASP A 295 22.45 9.66 3.59
N GLN A 296 22.22 9.66 4.91
CA GLN A 296 21.11 10.36 5.51
C GLN A 296 21.47 11.83 5.75
N PRO A 297 20.90 12.77 4.99
CA PRO A 297 21.07 14.21 5.25
C PRO A 297 20.27 14.61 6.49
N ALA A 298 20.53 15.81 7.01
CA ALA A 298 19.63 16.45 7.96
C ALA A 298 18.22 16.56 7.36
N PRO A 299 17.15 16.38 8.16
CA PRO A 299 15.80 16.57 7.66
C PRO A 299 15.60 18.01 7.15
N LEU A 300 15.05 18.14 5.95
CA LEU A 300 14.57 19.42 5.42
C LEU A 300 13.14 19.65 5.89
N ASP A 301 12.81 20.93 6.15
CA ASP A 301 11.45 21.35 6.40
C ASP A 301 10.71 21.66 5.10
N SER A 302 9.45 21.24 5.07
CA SER A 302 8.42 21.55 4.07
C SER A 302 8.46 20.75 2.76
N SER A 303 7.34 20.08 2.48
CA SER A 303 6.90 19.75 1.12
C SER A 303 5.75 20.69 0.77
N SER A 304 5.77 21.28 -0.43
CA SER A 304 4.66 22.11 -0.90
C SER A 304 3.41 21.25 -1.05
N PRO A 305 2.22 21.71 -0.61
CA PRO A 305 0.99 20.95 -0.76
C PRO A 305 0.70 20.74 -2.25
N ILE A 306 0.30 19.53 -2.61
CA ILE A 306 -0.12 19.18 -3.96
C ILE A 306 -1.54 18.62 -3.96
N SER A 307 -2.24 18.76 -5.08
CA SER A 307 -3.56 18.15 -5.26
C SER A 307 -3.45 16.62 -5.37
N PHE A 308 -4.51 15.92 -4.99
CA PHE A 308 -4.58 14.45 -5.12
C PHE A 308 -4.36 14.00 -6.58
N SER A 309 -4.91 14.73 -7.57
CA SER A 309 -4.71 14.40 -8.99
C SER A 309 -3.26 14.60 -9.46
N SER A 310 -2.60 15.68 -9.00
CA SER A 310 -1.16 15.90 -9.28
C SER A 310 -0.30 14.81 -8.63
N CYS A 311 -0.66 14.38 -7.43
CA CYS A 311 -0.01 13.28 -6.73
C CYS A 311 -0.13 11.98 -7.55
N VAL A 312 -1.34 11.55 -7.91
CA VAL A 312 -1.57 10.33 -8.70
C VAL A 312 -0.87 10.39 -10.05
N SER A 313 -0.91 11.54 -10.73
CA SER A 313 -0.25 11.75 -12.02
C SER A 313 1.26 11.46 -11.98
N SER A 314 1.91 11.65 -10.82
CA SER A 314 3.33 11.32 -10.63
C SER A 314 3.63 9.83 -10.73
N PHE A 315 2.61 8.97 -10.61
CA PHE A 315 2.68 7.51 -10.69
C PHE A 315 2.02 6.96 -11.98
N LEU A 316 1.67 7.82 -12.93
CA LEU A 316 1.17 7.42 -14.24
C LEU A 316 2.29 7.40 -15.27
N MET A 317 2.23 6.47 -16.22
CA MET A 317 3.21 6.40 -17.32
C MET A 317 3.36 7.73 -18.07
N THR A 318 2.27 8.45 -18.29
CA THR A 318 2.27 9.78 -18.93
C THR A 318 3.01 10.82 -18.10
N GLY A 319 2.83 10.83 -16.77
CA GLY A 319 3.54 11.73 -15.87
C GLY A 319 5.03 11.41 -15.75
N LEU A 320 5.41 10.14 -15.89
CA LEU A 320 6.81 9.72 -15.89
C LEU A 320 7.54 10.18 -17.16
N LEU A 321 6.88 10.15 -18.32
CA LEU A 321 7.45 10.68 -19.57
C LEU A 321 7.79 12.18 -19.45
N LEU A 322 6.95 12.95 -18.76
CA LEU A 322 7.20 14.37 -18.47
C LEU A 322 8.38 14.60 -17.51
N ARG A 323 8.78 13.57 -16.74
CA ARG A 323 9.90 13.63 -15.78
C ARG A 323 11.10 12.80 -16.22
N SER A 324 11.17 12.43 -17.51
CA SER A 324 12.20 11.55 -18.07
C SER A 324 13.63 12.03 -17.75
N ASP A 325 13.89 13.33 -17.76
CA ASP A 325 15.22 13.87 -17.46
C ASP A 325 15.63 13.66 -15.99
N LYS A 326 14.68 13.74 -15.06
CA LYS A 326 14.94 13.42 -13.63
C LYS A 326 15.14 11.91 -13.42
N LEU A 327 14.49 11.07 -14.22
CA LEU A 327 14.69 9.62 -14.19
C LEU A 327 16.08 9.26 -14.73
N LYS A 328 16.55 9.93 -15.78
CA LYS A 328 17.89 9.73 -16.37
C LYS A 328 19.03 10.17 -15.45
N SER A 329 18.81 11.17 -14.59
CA SER A 329 19.80 11.64 -13.63
C SER A 329 19.77 10.91 -12.28
N CYS A 330 18.87 9.93 -12.10
CA CYS A 330 18.77 9.20 -10.85
C CYS A 330 19.95 8.23 -10.69
N THR A 331 20.72 8.41 -9.62
CA THR A 331 21.83 7.52 -9.27
C THR A 331 21.31 6.23 -8.65
N ILE A 332 21.55 5.11 -9.32
CA ILE A 332 21.33 3.78 -8.76
C ILE A 332 22.59 3.35 -8.00
N LEU A 333 22.44 3.08 -6.71
CA LEU A 333 23.54 2.69 -5.83
C LEU A 333 23.83 1.19 -5.90
N ALA A 334 25.07 0.83 -5.61
CA ALA A 334 25.48 -0.58 -5.48
C ALA A 334 24.62 -1.30 -4.42
N PHE A 335 24.40 -2.59 -4.62
CA PHE A 335 23.55 -3.42 -3.75
C PHE A 335 24.07 -3.47 -2.31
N ASP A 336 25.37 -3.66 -2.15
CA ASP A 336 26.06 -3.74 -0.86
C ASP A 336 26.29 -2.39 -0.18
N ARG A 337 25.94 -1.28 -0.84
CA ARG A 337 26.11 0.06 -0.25
C ARG A 337 25.19 0.24 0.96
N VAL A 338 25.81 0.50 2.09
CA VAL A 338 25.16 0.94 3.32
C VAL A 338 25.44 2.42 3.53
N GLY A 339 24.39 3.25 3.46
CA GLY A 339 24.53 4.69 3.69
C GLY A 339 24.90 5.03 5.14
N ILE A 340 25.60 6.14 5.32
CA ILE A 340 25.99 6.68 6.64
C ILE A 340 25.12 7.88 7.02
N HIS A 341 25.14 8.28 8.30
CA HIS A 341 24.57 9.56 8.70
C HIS A 341 25.58 10.66 8.36
N THR A 342 25.11 11.73 7.72
CA THR A 342 25.94 12.90 7.42
C THR A 342 26.28 13.69 8.68
N SER A 343 27.32 14.54 8.62
CA SER A 343 27.61 15.48 9.70
C SER A 343 26.42 16.40 10.01
N GLY A 344 25.64 16.80 8.99
CA GLY A 344 24.42 17.58 9.18
C GLY A 344 23.35 16.84 9.98
N TRP A 345 23.20 15.52 9.79
CA TRP A 345 22.28 14.72 10.59
C TRP A 345 22.67 14.73 12.07
N PHE A 346 23.95 14.53 12.39
CA PHE A 346 24.43 14.59 13.77
C PHE A 346 24.37 15.99 14.41
N ALA A 347 24.32 17.05 13.60
CA ALA A 347 24.13 18.41 14.11
C ALA A 347 22.65 18.75 14.39
N TYR A 348 21.73 17.99 13.79
CA TYR A 348 20.28 18.19 13.95
C TYR A 348 19.71 17.48 15.19
N TRP A 349 20.23 16.29 15.51
CA TRP A 349 19.87 15.48 16.68
C TRP A 349 20.79 15.74 17.85
#